data_AF-A0AA38XYN2-F1
#
_entry.id   AF-A0AA38XYN2-F1
#
_cell.length_a   1.000
_cell.length_b   1.000
_cell.length_c   1.000
_cell.angle_alpha   90.00
_cell.angle_beta   90.00
_cell.angle_gamma   90.00
#
_symmetry.space_group_name_H-M   'P 1'
#
loop_
_entity.id
_entity.type
_entity.pdbx_description
1 polymer ?
#
loop_
_entity_poly.entity_id
_entity_poly.type
_entity_poly.pdbx_seq_one_letter_code
_entity_poly.pdbx_strand_id
1 'polypeptide(L)'
;MLTDWIPWLERRAGPGVRSWCAPEPGEQVVLACPYGDPGQALVLGSLYQDRFPAPADTRQLQRTQYADGSLVEYDRETTTLTITVGSGKIIVNCANAEVHASESVLLDTPSIRATGDLDVTGAITAGKDISTSADVKAGAISLKSHKHTAQGPTAPTTPAQP
;
A
#
# COMPACT_ATOMS: atom_id res chain seq x y z
N MET A 1 44.13 2.07 8.07
CA MET A 1 44.01 3.41 7.44
C MET A 1 42.53 3.67 7.29
N LEU A 2 42.02 4.74 7.90
CA LEU A 2 40.63 5.19 7.72
C LEU A 2 40.63 6.16 6.53
N THR A 3 39.64 6.08 5.65
CA THR A 3 39.46 7.08 4.59
C THR A 3 38.82 8.34 5.18
N ASP A 4 38.92 9.45 4.47
CA ASP A 4 38.02 10.59 4.70
C ASP A 4 36.60 10.25 4.18
N TRP A 5 35.68 11.21 4.22
CA TRP A 5 34.35 11.07 3.63
C TRP A 5 34.43 10.81 2.12
N ILE A 6 33.92 9.64 1.71
CA ILE A 6 33.87 9.21 0.31
C ILE A 6 32.42 9.25 -0.18
N PRO A 7 32.12 9.93 -1.30
CA PRO A 7 30.79 9.87 -1.90
C PRO A 7 30.50 8.49 -2.52
N TRP A 8 29.24 8.10 -2.53
CA TRP A 8 28.78 6.88 -3.19
C TRP A 8 27.97 7.16 -4.45
N LEU A 9 27.97 6.18 -5.36
CA LEU A 9 27.17 6.21 -6.56
C LEU A 9 25.71 5.87 -6.24
N GLU A 10 24.79 6.64 -6.81
CA GLU A 10 23.36 6.38 -6.78
C GLU A 10 22.87 5.96 -8.16
N ARG A 11 21.77 5.20 -8.21
CA ARG A 11 21.16 4.79 -9.49
C ARG A 11 20.82 5.99 -10.37
N ARG A 12 20.36 7.10 -9.77
CA ARG A 12 20.06 8.37 -10.45
C ARG A 12 20.39 9.56 -9.55
N ALA A 13 21.06 10.58 -10.07
CA ALA A 13 21.41 11.82 -9.36
C ALA A 13 21.14 13.10 -10.18
N GLY A 14 20.16 13.07 -11.09
CA GLY A 14 19.84 14.18 -11.99
C GLY A 14 18.74 15.12 -11.47
N PRO A 15 18.41 16.20 -12.19
CA PRO A 15 17.32 17.11 -11.80
C PRO A 15 15.92 16.49 -11.95
N GLY A 16 15.72 15.55 -12.89
CA GLY A 16 14.43 14.89 -13.09
C GLY A 16 14.19 13.70 -12.15
N VAL A 17 15.25 12.98 -11.78
CA VAL A 17 15.16 11.79 -10.90
C VAL A 17 16.41 11.71 -10.03
N ARG A 18 16.19 11.48 -8.73
CA ARG A 18 17.22 11.24 -7.71
C ARG A 18 16.81 10.03 -6.88
N SER A 19 17.72 9.11 -6.64
CA SER A 19 17.53 8.00 -5.70
C SER A 19 18.37 8.21 -4.44
N TRP A 20 17.95 7.56 -3.36
CA TRP A 20 18.67 7.55 -2.09
C TRP A 20 18.56 6.18 -1.44
N CYS A 21 19.70 5.51 -1.32
CA CYS A 21 19.92 4.24 -0.65
C CYS A 21 21.36 4.27 -0.11
N ALA A 22 21.56 5.00 0.99
CA ALA A 22 22.87 5.18 1.58
C ALA A 22 23.45 3.83 2.07
N PRO A 23 24.75 3.57 1.86
CA PRO A 23 25.40 2.39 2.41
C PRO A 23 25.35 2.36 3.94
N GLU A 24 25.26 1.16 4.52
CA GLU A 24 25.21 0.96 5.97
C GLU A 24 26.55 0.46 6.55
N PRO A 25 26.86 0.74 7.83
CA PRO A 25 28.04 0.20 8.48
C PRO A 25 28.09 -1.33 8.39
N GLY A 26 29.20 -1.86 7.84
CA GLY A 26 29.41 -3.30 7.67
C GLY A 26 29.04 -3.85 6.29
N GLU A 27 28.45 -3.03 5.41
CA GLU A 27 28.20 -3.37 4.01
C GLU A 27 29.51 -3.44 3.22
N GLN A 28 29.67 -4.47 2.39
CA GLN A 28 30.84 -4.62 1.52
C GLN A 28 30.66 -3.79 0.26
N VAL A 29 31.64 -2.95 -0.06
CA VAL A 29 31.59 -2.02 -1.20
C VAL A 29 32.85 -2.10 -2.07
N VAL A 30 32.74 -1.65 -3.32
CA VAL A 30 33.87 -1.48 -4.24
C VAL A 30 34.25 0.00 -4.31
N LEU A 31 35.54 0.31 -4.13
CA LEU A 31 36.08 1.65 -4.33
C LEU A 31 36.71 1.77 -5.72
N ALA A 32 36.32 2.82 -6.45
CA ALA A 32 37.10 3.32 -7.58
C ALA A 32 37.99 4.45 -7.09
N CYS A 33 39.30 4.29 -7.25
CA CYS A 33 40.30 5.31 -6.97
C CYS A 33 40.89 5.77 -8.30
N PRO A 34 40.38 6.85 -8.92
CA PRO A 34 40.97 7.41 -10.14
C PRO A 34 42.48 7.62 -9.95
N TYR A 35 43.28 7.18 -10.92
CA TYR A 35 44.75 7.22 -10.87
C TYR A 35 45.39 6.48 -9.68
N GLY A 36 44.64 5.62 -9.00
CA GLY A 36 45.09 4.93 -7.78
C GLY A 36 45.14 5.84 -6.56
N ASP A 37 44.56 7.04 -6.60
CA ASP A 37 44.54 7.99 -5.48
C ASP A 37 43.30 7.77 -4.59
N PRO A 38 43.44 7.28 -3.34
CA PRO A 38 42.33 7.11 -2.42
C PRO A 38 41.69 8.44 -1.99
N GLY A 39 42.38 9.57 -2.13
CA GLY A 39 41.84 10.90 -1.86
C GLY A 39 40.74 11.33 -2.84
N GLN A 40 40.62 10.65 -3.98
CA GLN A 40 39.59 10.87 -4.99
C GLN A 40 38.62 9.68 -5.11
N ALA A 41 38.60 8.81 -4.10
CA ALA A 41 37.83 7.58 -4.16
C ALA A 41 36.33 7.83 -4.28
N LEU A 42 35.64 6.87 -4.91
CA LEU A 42 34.19 6.80 -5.06
C LEU A 42 33.73 5.39 -4.72
N VAL A 43 32.65 5.26 -3.93
CA VAL A 43 32.00 3.96 -3.74
C VAL A 43 31.16 3.65 -4.99
N LEU A 44 31.55 2.63 -5.75
CA LEU A 44 30.86 2.21 -6.97
C LEU A 44 29.54 1.49 -6.72
N GLY A 45 29.40 0.87 -5.56
CA GLY A 45 28.24 0.10 -5.17
C GLY A 45 28.61 -1.04 -4.23
N SER A 46 27.61 -1.87 -3.95
CA SER A 46 27.64 -2.87 -2.90
C SER A 46 27.78 -4.28 -3.45
N LEU A 47 28.37 -5.17 -2.66
CA LEU A 47 28.52 -6.59 -2.95
C LEU A 47 27.87 -7.41 -1.83
N TYR A 48 27.20 -8.50 -2.21
CA TYR A 48 26.75 -9.49 -1.24
C TYR A 48 27.93 -10.12 -0.53
N GLN A 49 27.73 -10.44 0.74
CA GLN A 49 28.72 -11.07 1.62
C GLN A 49 28.04 -12.13 2.48
N ASP A 50 28.78 -13.04 3.11
CA ASP A 50 28.19 -14.12 3.93
C ASP A 50 27.25 -13.59 5.04
N ARG A 51 27.55 -12.42 5.61
CA ARG A 51 26.70 -11.76 6.62
C ARG A 51 25.43 -11.14 6.04
N PHE A 52 25.44 -10.72 4.78
CA PHE A 52 24.34 -10.09 4.05
C PHE A 52 24.23 -10.74 2.65
N PRO A 53 23.70 -11.98 2.57
CA PRO A 53 23.61 -12.73 1.32
C PRO A 53 22.56 -12.13 0.37
N ALA A 54 22.55 -12.61 -0.88
CA ALA A 54 21.53 -12.23 -1.85
C ALA A 54 20.11 -12.54 -1.33
N PRO A 55 19.13 -11.63 -1.46
CA PRO A 55 17.78 -11.82 -0.93
C PRO A 55 16.89 -12.72 -1.80
N ALA A 56 17.41 -13.19 -2.95
CA ALA A 56 16.78 -14.12 -3.87
C ALA A 56 17.87 -14.87 -4.69
N ASP A 57 17.54 -16.07 -5.17
CA ASP A 57 18.43 -16.96 -5.93
C ASP A 57 17.90 -17.30 -7.34
N THR A 58 16.79 -16.67 -7.75
CA THR A 58 16.14 -16.85 -9.04
C THR A 58 16.09 -15.56 -9.85
N ARG A 59 16.16 -15.68 -11.18
CA ARG A 59 16.03 -14.54 -12.11
C ARG A 59 14.59 -14.06 -12.28
N GLN A 60 13.62 -14.81 -11.76
CA GLN A 60 12.20 -14.45 -11.87
C GLN A 60 11.78 -13.37 -10.87
N LEU A 61 12.53 -13.21 -9.79
CA LEU A 61 12.23 -12.26 -8.73
C LEU A 61 13.05 -10.98 -8.90
N GLN A 62 12.37 -9.84 -8.81
CA GLN A 62 12.99 -8.55 -8.52
C GLN A 62 12.53 -8.11 -7.13
N ARG A 63 13.45 -8.09 -6.16
CA ARG A 63 13.14 -7.87 -4.74
C ARG A 63 13.98 -6.78 -4.12
N THR A 64 13.35 -5.94 -3.30
CA THR A 64 13.99 -5.13 -2.26
C THR A 64 13.55 -5.66 -0.90
N GLN A 65 14.51 -6.05 -0.05
CA GLN A 65 14.26 -6.53 1.30
C GLN A 65 14.77 -5.50 2.32
N TYR A 66 14.00 -5.28 3.37
CA TYR A 66 14.34 -4.37 4.47
C TYR A 66 14.70 -5.17 5.74
N ALA A 67 15.47 -4.55 6.64
CA ALA A 67 15.98 -5.20 7.85
C ALA A 67 14.88 -5.70 8.82
N ASP A 68 13.68 -5.12 8.76
CA ASP A 68 12.51 -5.53 9.54
C ASP A 68 11.72 -6.70 8.92
N GLY A 69 12.20 -7.24 7.79
CA GLY A 69 11.54 -8.30 7.03
C GLY A 69 10.49 -7.81 6.02
N SER A 70 10.24 -6.50 5.94
CA SER A 70 9.40 -5.92 4.88
C SER A 70 10.03 -6.16 3.51
N LEU A 71 9.21 -6.23 2.46
CA LEU A 71 9.67 -6.42 1.09
C LEU A 71 8.78 -5.75 0.05
N VAL A 72 9.40 -5.37 -1.06
CA VAL A 72 8.73 -5.05 -2.32
C VAL A 72 9.28 -6.00 -3.37
N GLU A 73 8.41 -6.82 -3.96
CA GLU A 73 8.82 -7.90 -4.86
C GLU A 73 7.92 -7.99 -6.08
N TYR A 74 8.53 -8.11 -7.25
CA TYR A 74 7.86 -8.54 -8.47
C TYR A 74 8.31 -9.94 -8.88
N ASP A 75 7.36 -10.86 -8.94
CA ASP A 75 7.54 -12.21 -9.45
C ASP A 75 7.02 -12.33 -10.88
N ARG A 76 7.93 -12.63 -11.81
CA ARG A 76 7.63 -12.78 -13.23
C ARG A 76 6.93 -14.08 -13.58
N GLU A 77 7.06 -15.12 -12.76
CA GLU A 77 6.42 -16.41 -13.01
C GLU A 77 4.92 -16.34 -12.78
N THR A 78 4.54 -15.67 -11.69
CA THR A 78 3.13 -15.46 -11.30
C THR A 78 2.58 -14.11 -11.75
N THR A 79 3.42 -13.25 -12.35
CA THR A 79 3.11 -11.86 -12.72
C THR A 79 2.58 -11.01 -11.55
N THR A 80 3.08 -11.26 -10.35
CA THR A 80 2.56 -10.67 -9.10
C THR A 80 3.52 -9.63 -8.53
N LEU A 81 2.99 -8.45 -8.18
CA LEU A 81 3.68 -7.46 -7.35
C LEU A 81 3.19 -7.59 -5.90
N THR A 82 4.09 -7.90 -4.98
CA THR A 82 3.82 -8.03 -3.55
C THR A 82 4.51 -6.92 -2.78
N ILE A 83 3.74 -6.21 -1.94
CA ILE A 83 4.27 -5.28 -0.94
C ILE A 83 3.90 -5.85 0.43
N THR A 84 4.90 -6.28 1.18
CA THR A 84 4.73 -6.72 2.57
C THR A 84 5.41 -5.72 3.47
N VAL A 85 4.66 -5.18 4.42
CA VAL A 85 5.18 -4.34 5.49
C VAL A 85 4.87 -5.06 6.79
N GLY A 86 5.83 -5.12 7.71
CA GLY A 86 5.66 -5.76 9.03
C GLY A 86 4.65 -5.03 9.91
N SER A 87 5.02 -4.64 11.13
CA SER A 87 4.12 -3.86 12.02
C SER A 87 3.94 -2.38 11.59
N GLY A 88 4.43 -2.02 10.40
CA GLY A 88 4.42 -0.67 9.87
C GLY A 88 3.10 -0.30 9.18
N LYS A 89 3.19 0.67 8.27
CA LYS A 89 2.05 1.21 7.51
C LYS A 89 2.43 1.46 6.06
N ILE A 90 1.49 1.23 5.16
CA ILE A 90 1.57 1.68 3.76
C ILE A 90 0.75 2.96 3.65
N ILE A 91 1.36 4.03 3.11
CA ILE A 91 0.68 5.33 2.88
C ILE A 91 0.75 5.65 1.40
N VAL A 92 -0.40 5.92 0.78
CA VAL A 92 -0.52 6.40 -0.60
C VAL A 92 -1.10 7.81 -0.57
N ASN A 93 -0.27 8.82 -0.84
CA ASN A 93 -0.69 10.22 -0.93
C ASN A 93 -0.77 10.63 -2.40
N CYS A 94 -1.95 11.06 -2.84
CA CYS A 94 -2.19 11.46 -4.23
C CYS A 94 -3.43 12.37 -4.33
N ALA A 95 -3.61 13.00 -5.49
CA ALA A 95 -4.85 13.74 -5.80
C ALA A 95 -5.99 12.80 -6.21
N ASN A 96 -5.69 11.80 -7.05
CA ASN A 96 -6.63 10.77 -7.50
C ASN A 96 -5.96 9.39 -7.41
N ALA A 97 -6.69 8.38 -6.91
CA ALA A 97 -6.29 6.97 -6.91
C ALA A 97 -7.38 6.13 -7.56
N GLU A 98 -6.99 5.22 -8.45
CA GLU A 98 -7.89 4.33 -9.16
C GLU A 98 -7.40 2.88 -9.04
N VAL A 99 -8.32 1.94 -8.86
CA VAL A 99 -8.05 0.49 -8.86
C VAL A 99 -8.98 -0.16 -9.88
N HIS A 100 -8.41 -0.56 -11.02
CA HIS A 100 -9.13 -1.24 -12.09
C HIS A 100 -8.83 -2.74 -12.04
N ALA A 101 -9.76 -3.52 -11.49
CA ALA A 101 -9.66 -4.98 -11.40
C ALA A 101 -10.81 -5.62 -12.19
N SER A 102 -10.51 -6.60 -13.06
CA SER A 102 -11.50 -7.27 -13.90
C SER A 102 -12.32 -8.33 -13.18
N GLU A 103 -11.84 -8.81 -12.04
CA GLU A 103 -12.48 -9.90 -11.28
C GLU A 103 -13.01 -9.39 -9.94
N SER A 104 -12.12 -8.99 -9.02
CA SER A 104 -12.52 -8.54 -7.69
C SER A 104 -11.43 -7.70 -7.00
N VAL A 105 -11.83 -7.00 -5.94
CA VAL A 105 -10.94 -6.34 -4.97
C VAL A 105 -11.28 -6.89 -3.58
N LEU A 106 -10.29 -7.44 -2.87
CA LEU A 106 -10.43 -7.92 -1.50
C LEU A 106 -9.76 -6.94 -0.53
N LEU A 107 -10.51 -6.49 0.48
CA LEU A 107 -10.03 -5.67 1.59
C LEU A 107 -10.15 -6.47 2.89
N ASP A 108 -9.18 -7.34 3.15
CA ASP A 108 -9.16 -8.19 4.35
C ASP A 108 -8.56 -7.43 5.54
N THR A 109 -9.42 -6.79 6.34
CA THR A 109 -9.03 -6.02 7.52
C THR A 109 -10.19 -5.99 8.53
N PRO A 110 -9.91 -5.92 9.85
CA PRO A 110 -10.95 -5.74 10.85
C PRO A 110 -11.80 -4.48 10.68
N SER A 111 -11.28 -3.44 10.01
CA SER A 111 -11.99 -2.17 9.81
C SER A 111 -11.57 -1.45 8.52
N ILE A 112 -12.56 -0.89 7.83
CA ILE A 112 -12.40 -0.02 6.67
C ILE A 112 -13.07 1.32 7.00
N ARG A 113 -12.36 2.42 6.79
CA ARG A 113 -12.87 3.78 7.02
C ARG A 113 -12.81 4.60 5.73
N ALA A 114 -13.99 4.89 5.16
CA ALA A 114 -14.16 5.93 4.16
C ALA A 114 -14.66 7.21 4.84
N THR A 115 -13.95 8.33 4.67
CA THR A 115 -14.32 9.61 5.30
C THR A 115 -15.15 10.51 4.40
N GLY A 116 -15.18 10.23 3.10
CA GLY A 116 -16.07 10.87 2.14
C GLY A 116 -17.30 10.03 1.84
N ASP A 117 -18.07 10.48 0.84
CA ASP A 117 -19.21 9.73 0.34
C ASP A 117 -18.76 8.40 -0.29
N LEU A 118 -19.56 7.36 -0.09
CA LEU A 118 -19.37 6.06 -0.69
C LEU A 118 -20.45 5.84 -1.74
N ASP A 119 -20.05 5.79 -3.01
CA ASP A 119 -20.92 5.45 -4.13
C ASP A 119 -20.74 3.97 -4.50
N VAL A 120 -21.82 3.19 -4.43
CA VAL A 120 -21.83 1.77 -4.76
C VAL A 120 -22.97 1.52 -5.74
N THR A 121 -22.61 1.23 -7.00
CA THR A 121 -23.58 0.94 -8.07
C THR A 121 -24.14 -0.47 -7.99
N GLY A 122 -23.37 -1.40 -7.41
CA GLY A 122 -23.78 -2.79 -7.16
C GLY A 122 -24.61 -2.97 -5.88
N ALA A 123 -24.93 -4.23 -5.57
CA ALA A 123 -25.62 -4.56 -4.33
C ALA A 123 -24.70 -4.46 -3.11
N ILE A 124 -25.24 -4.01 -1.97
CA ILE A 124 -24.56 -4.03 -0.67
C ILE A 124 -25.16 -5.16 0.17
N THR A 125 -24.30 -6.07 0.64
CA THR A 125 -24.67 -7.11 1.62
C THR A 125 -23.90 -6.86 2.91
N ALA A 126 -24.59 -6.61 4.01
CA ALA A 126 -24.00 -6.41 5.34
C ALA A 126 -24.35 -7.60 6.24
N GLY A 127 -23.34 -8.29 6.76
CA GLY A 127 -23.53 -9.39 7.72
C GLY A 127 -23.74 -8.95 9.17
N LYS A 128 -23.70 -7.64 9.43
CA LYS A 128 -23.91 -6.99 10.73
C LYS A 128 -24.79 -5.75 10.54
N ASP A 129 -25.07 -5.05 11.63
CA ASP A 129 -25.92 -3.87 11.63
C ASP A 129 -25.39 -2.74 10.74
N ILE A 130 -26.33 -2.05 10.08
CA ILE A 130 -26.09 -0.76 9.43
C ILE A 130 -26.68 0.30 10.34
N SER A 131 -25.81 1.17 10.89
CA SER A 131 -26.22 2.24 11.79
C SER A 131 -25.83 3.60 11.20
N THR A 132 -26.74 4.55 11.29
CA THR A 132 -26.50 5.94 10.89
C THR A 132 -27.30 6.89 11.78
N SER A 133 -26.71 8.05 12.08
CA SER A 133 -27.43 9.16 12.72
C SER A 133 -28.29 9.92 11.71
N ALA A 134 -28.05 9.76 10.40
CA ALA A 134 -28.85 10.33 9.32
C ALA A 134 -30.10 9.47 9.03
N ASP A 135 -30.86 9.82 8.01
CA ASP A 135 -31.98 9.00 7.54
C ASP A 135 -31.47 7.91 6.58
N VAL A 136 -32.16 6.76 6.55
CA VAL A 136 -31.93 5.71 5.56
C VAL A 136 -33.12 5.74 4.61
N LYS A 137 -32.84 5.89 3.31
CA LYS A 137 -33.88 5.98 2.30
C LYS A 137 -33.76 4.87 1.27
N ALA A 138 -34.90 4.25 0.96
CA ALA A 138 -35.05 3.33 -0.16
C ALA A 138 -36.03 3.95 -1.17
N GLY A 139 -35.50 4.56 -2.23
CA GLY A 139 -36.29 5.41 -3.11
C GLY A 139 -36.87 6.60 -2.36
N ALA A 140 -38.20 6.75 -2.37
CA ALA A 140 -38.90 7.82 -1.66
C ALA A 140 -39.17 7.49 -0.17
N ILE A 141 -39.00 6.25 0.26
CA ILE A 141 -39.34 5.82 1.63
C ILE A 141 -38.22 6.22 2.59
N SER A 142 -38.57 6.95 3.64
CA SER A 142 -37.69 7.29 4.76
C SER A 142 -37.87 6.32 5.92
N LEU A 143 -36.80 5.73 6.42
CA LEU A 143 -36.89 4.88 7.61
C LEU A 143 -37.31 5.69 8.84
N LYS A 144 -36.93 6.97 8.95
CA LYS A 144 -37.30 7.84 10.07
C LYS A 144 -38.71 8.42 10.01
N SER A 145 -39.24 8.68 8.82
CA SER A 145 -40.48 9.44 8.66
C SER A 145 -41.61 8.74 7.91
N HIS A 146 -41.43 7.47 7.52
CA HIS A 146 -42.51 6.71 6.89
C HIS A 146 -43.74 6.67 7.80
N LYS A 147 -44.91 6.71 7.16
CA LYS A 147 -46.20 6.72 7.86
C LYS A 147 -46.90 5.39 7.67
N HIS A 148 -47.76 5.06 8.63
CA HIS A 148 -48.71 3.96 8.53
C HIS A 148 -50.11 4.52 8.39
N THR A 149 -50.93 3.86 7.58
CA THR A 149 -52.36 4.19 7.46
C THR A 149 -53.14 3.39 8.49
N ALA A 150 -53.92 4.09 9.33
CA ALA A 150 -54.75 3.48 10.36
C ALA A 150 -55.87 2.64 9.72
N GLN A 151 -56.04 1.39 10.17
CA GLN A 151 -57.05 0.47 9.65
C GLN A 151 -58.25 0.25 10.59
N GLY A 152 -58.34 1.03 11.68
CA GLY A 152 -59.36 0.91 12.71
C GLY A 152 -58.78 0.50 14.07
N PRO A 153 -59.58 0.51 15.15
CA PRO A 153 -59.10 0.38 16.53
C PRO A 153 -58.42 -0.96 16.86
N THR A 154 -58.68 -2.01 16.07
CA THR A 154 -58.22 -3.38 16.31
C THR A 154 -57.67 -4.06 15.05
N ALA A 155 -57.57 -3.34 13.93
CA ALA A 155 -57.07 -3.91 12.69
C ALA A 155 -55.53 -3.93 12.66
N PRO A 156 -54.90 -4.92 12.02
CA PRO A 156 -53.46 -4.94 11.80
C PRO A 156 -52.98 -3.67 11.07
N THR A 157 -51.73 -3.24 11.32
CA THR A 157 -51.16 -2.10 10.60
C THR A 157 -50.89 -2.44 9.13
N THR A 158 -51.03 -1.45 8.26
CA THR A 158 -50.60 -1.55 6.86
C THR A 158 -49.07 -1.64 6.76
N PRO A 159 -48.53 -2.25 5.69
CA PRO A 159 -47.13 -2.07 5.31
C PRO A 159 -46.77 -0.58 5.24
N ALA A 160 -45.48 -0.27 5.41
CA ALA A 160 -44.98 1.11 5.34
C ALA A 160 -45.44 1.82 4.05
N GLN A 161 -45.98 3.04 4.19
CA GLN A 161 -46.33 3.90 3.07
C GLN A 161 -45.32 5.07 2.96
N PRO A 162 -45.07 5.62 1.75
CA PRO A 162 -44.16 6.75 1.55
C PRO A 162 -44.44 7.96 2.44
#